data_AF-A0A7S1GIU6-F1
#
_entry.id   AF-A0A7S1GIU6-F1
#
_cell.length_a   1.000
_cell.length_b   1.000
_cell.length_c   1.000
_cell.angle_alpha   90.00
_cell.angle_beta   90.00
_cell.angle_gamma   90.00
#
_symmetry.space_group_name_H-M   'P 1'
#
loop_
_entity.id
_entity.type
_entity.pdbx_description
1 polymer ?
#
loop_
_entity_poly.entity_id
_entity_poly.type
_entity_poly.pdbx_seq_one_letter_code
_entity_poly.pdbx_strand_id
1 'polypeptide(L)'
;ILTFARIGFPSVIAGVLATASFPVVSLMLASSMNDSGVLSVLSVDSSQFVQNFLNVSGLLFSILVGQTYYFMYQQQEAVYYSLFNEVTEAKSLLEQVALVCQGRTMYKNVLRSMSQYVQSDLKRLKDDPAVLLSSRPMDDPLESIMYMTSVGVPSSVYETVKSLRQARAGRLGALQRKLPVVHFVLLWILAVIEISSFPLLGAGTQIIGGYNILTVEGVLFGVMTFGIVLTLRVVGELWRPTGGAYNVDGVLGVMVKGLEEELNARMAGGQAYAANRKSPSLPATETEPSFSKQTSDDLPILNQGADFGHLLRLLRRAFQWTRTQIRG
;
A
#
# COMPACT_ATOMS: atom_id res chain seq x y z
N ILE A 1 -3.12 -14.78 5.43
CA ILE A 1 -2.55 -16.15 5.27
C ILE A 1 -2.10 -16.39 3.83
N LEU A 2 -2.98 -16.26 2.82
CA LEU A 2 -2.61 -16.43 1.41
C LEU A 2 -1.44 -15.54 0.95
N THR A 3 -1.37 -14.28 1.40
CA THR A 3 -0.26 -13.39 1.01
C THR A 3 1.05 -13.73 1.70
N PHE A 4 1.03 -14.08 2.99
CA PHE A 4 2.22 -14.58 3.68
C PHE A 4 2.75 -15.86 3.03
N ALA A 5 1.88 -16.75 2.56
CA ALA A 5 2.30 -17.91 1.76
C ALA A 5 2.87 -17.50 0.39
N ARG A 6 2.24 -16.54 -0.32
CA ARG A 6 2.72 -16.08 -1.64
C ARG A 6 4.07 -15.37 -1.61
N ILE A 7 4.39 -14.65 -0.54
CA ILE A 7 5.67 -13.94 -0.37
C ILE A 7 6.70 -14.86 0.29
N GLY A 8 6.31 -15.52 1.38
CA GLY A 8 7.19 -16.33 2.20
C GLY A 8 7.69 -17.58 1.49
N PHE A 9 6.80 -18.31 0.82
CA PHE A 9 7.16 -19.57 0.15
C PHE A 9 8.26 -19.41 -0.93
N PRO A 10 8.15 -18.49 -1.91
CA PRO A 10 9.22 -18.33 -2.89
C PRO A 10 10.52 -17.80 -2.27
N SER A 11 10.43 -17.01 -1.19
CA SER A 11 11.62 -16.50 -0.49
C SER A 11 12.36 -17.63 0.23
N VAL A 12 11.63 -18.53 0.90
CA VAL A 12 12.20 -19.72 1.56
C VAL A 12 12.83 -20.66 0.52
N ILE A 13 12.13 -20.93 -0.60
CA ILE A 13 12.69 -21.74 -1.69
C ILE A 13 13.99 -21.12 -2.22
N ALA A 14 13.99 -19.81 -2.47
CA ALA A 14 15.18 -19.11 -2.95
C ALA A 14 16.33 -19.22 -1.94
N GLY A 15 16.06 -19.05 -0.64
CA GLY A 15 17.06 -19.21 0.41
C GLY A 15 17.63 -20.63 0.49
N VAL A 16 16.79 -21.66 0.46
CA VAL A 16 17.22 -23.08 0.50
C VAL A 16 18.03 -23.44 -0.76
N LEU A 17 17.55 -23.02 -1.94
CA LEU A 17 18.28 -23.23 -3.20
C LEU A 17 19.61 -22.49 -3.20
N ALA A 18 19.66 -21.27 -2.65
CA ALA A 18 20.90 -20.50 -2.50
C ALA A 18 21.89 -21.22 -1.58
N THR A 19 21.46 -21.71 -0.42
CA THR A 19 22.32 -22.49 0.51
C THR A 19 22.90 -23.73 -0.17
N ALA A 20 22.09 -24.45 -0.95
CA ALA A 20 22.52 -25.68 -1.61
C ALA A 20 23.43 -25.42 -2.83
N SER A 21 23.17 -24.36 -3.59
CA SER A 21 23.92 -24.03 -4.81
C SER A 21 25.22 -23.28 -4.52
N PHE A 22 25.31 -22.53 -3.42
CA PHE A 22 26.49 -21.75 -3.04
C PHE A 22 27.80 -22.54 -3.07
N PRO A 23 27.95 -23.70 -2.39
CA PRO A 23 29.21 -24.43 -2.39
C PRO A 23 29.58 -24.93 -3.79
N VAL A 24 28.60 -25.34 -4.61
CA VAL A 24 28.83 -25.82 -5.97
C VAL A 24 29.33 -24.67 -6.86
N VAL A 25 28.66 -23.52 -6.81
CA VAL A 25 29.01 -22.35 -7.60
C VAL A 25 30.38 -21.81 -7.21
N SER A 26 30.68 -21.71 -5.91
CA SER A 26 31.98 -21.24 -5.41
C SER A 26 33.12 -22.19 -5.82
N LEU A 27 32.91 -23.51 -5.79
CA LEU A 27 33.90 -24.49 -6.25
C LEU A 27 34.12 -24.43 -7.77
N MET A 28 33.05 -24.27 -8.56
CA MET A 28 33.17 -24.10 -10.01
C MET A 28 33.91 -22.80 -10.38
N LEU A 29 33.66 -21.71 -9.65
CA LEU A 29 34.39 -20.46 -9.82
C LEU A 29 35.87 -20.63 -9.44
N ALA A 30 36.15 -21.26 -8.30
CA ALA A 30 37.52 -21.53 -7.88
C ALA A 30 38.28 -22.39 -8.90
N SER A 31 37.66 -23.47 -9.42
CA SER A 31 38.30 -24.33 -10.43
C SER A 31 38.52 -23.60 -11.76
N SER A 32 37.59 -22.75 -12.19
CA SER A 32 37.74 -21.95 -13.41
C SER A 32 38.80 -20.86 -13.28
N MET A 33 39.01 -20.31 -12.09
CA MET A 33 39.96 -19.21 -11.87
C MET A 33 41.38 -19.70 -11.58
N ASN A 34 41.57 -20.94 -11.11
CA ASN A 34 42.87 -21.51 -10.75
C ASN A 34 43.85 -21.63 -11.95
N ASP A 35 43.33 -21.78 -13.18
CA ASP A 35 44.14 -21.82 -14.41
C ASP A 35 44.59 -20.42 -14.89
N SER A 36 44.04 -19.35 -14.32
CA SER A 36 44.39 -17.98 -14.65
C SER A 36 45.14 -17.36 -13.48
N GLY A 37 46.42 -16.98 -13.65
CA GLY A 37 47.22 -16.27 -12.62
C GLY A 37 46.61 -14.95 -12.08
N VAL A 38 45.42 -14.59 -12.58
CA VAL A 38 44.49 -13.55 -12.14
C VAL A 38 44.14 -13.68 -10.65
N LEU A 39 44.00 -14.88 -10.09
CA LEU A 39 43.66 -15.07 -8.66
C LEU A 39 44.79 -14.64 -7.71
N SER A 40 46.06 -14.81 -8.11
CA SER A 40 47.24 -14.38 -7.35
C SER A 40 47.44 -12.87 -7.36
N VAL A 41 46.99 -12.19 -8.42
CA VAL A 41 47.01 -10.71 -8.53
C VAL A 41 45.79 -10.11 -7.84
N LEU A 42 44.64 -10.80 -7.88
CA LEU A 42 43.48 -10.42 -7.07
C LEU A 42 43.78 -10.58 -5.57
N SER A 43 44.37 -11.69 -5.11
CA SER A 43 44.48 -12.00 -3.67
C SER A 43 45.19 -10.96 -2.79
N VAL A 44 45.99 -10.05 -3.36
CA VAL A 44 46.75 -9.04 -2.60
C VAL A 44 46.02 -7.70 -2.46
N ASP A 45 45.34 -7.20 -3.52
CA ASP A 45 44.63 -5.90 -3.51
C ASP A 45 43.10 -6.01 -3.71
N SER A 46 42.58 -7.17 -4.15
CA SER A 46 41.17 -7.32 -4.50
C SER A 46 40.24 -7.52 -3.31
N SER A 47 40.73 -7.95 -2.15
CA SER A 47 39.87 -8.14 -0.98
C SER A 47 39.24 -6.81 -0.56
N GLN A 48 40.01 -5.72 -0.58
CA GLN A 48 39.50 -4.39 -0.31
C GLN A 48 38.61 -3.85 -1.45
N PHE A 49 38.97 -4.11 -2.72
CA PHE A 49 38.14 -3.73 -3.86
C PHE A 49 36.76 -4.41 -3.85
N VAL A 50 36.71 -5.73 -3.62
CA VAL A 50 35.46 -6.50 -3.57
C VAL A 50 34.62 -6.11 -2.37
N GLN A 51 35.23 -5.88 -1.20
CA GLN A 51 34.51 -5.34 -0.03
C GLN A 51 33.94 -3.94 -0.29
N ASN A 52 34.73 -3.04 -0.90
CA ASN A 52 34.25 -1.71 -1.27
C ASN A 52 33.12 -1.77 -2.31
N PHE A 53 33.24 -2.65 -3.32
CA PHE A 53 32.19 -2.88 -4.31
C PHE A 53 30.91 -3.38 -3.65
N LEU A 54 31.00 -4.38 -2.77
CA LEU A 54 29.86 -4.94 -2.02
C LEU A 54 29.20 -3.90 -1.11
N ASN A 55 30.01 -3.09 -0.42
CA ASN A 55 29.49 -2.03 0.42
C ASN A 55 28.74 -0.98 -0.41
N VAL A 56 29.30 -0.57 -1.55
CA VAL A 56 28.65 0.40 -2.44
C VAL A 56 27.38 -0.19 -3.06
N SER A 57 27.40 -1.42 -3.56
CA SER A 57 26.23 -2.07 -4.16
C SER A 57 25.12 -2.32 -3.14
N GLY A 58 25.47 -2.80 -1.94
CA GLY A 58 24.52 -3.03 -0.85
C GLY A 58 23.92 -1.75 -0.31
N LEU A 59 24.70 -0.66 -0.20
CA LEU A 59 24.18 0.65 0.15
C LEU A 59 23.22 1.20 -0.92
N LEU A 60 23.60 1.10 -2.20
CA LEU A 60 22.73 1.52 -3.31
C LEU A 60 21.43 0.71 -3.33
N PHE A 61 21.51 -0.61 -3.13
CA PHE A 61 20.34 -1.48 -3.06
C PHE A 61 19.43 -1.10 -1.90
N SER A 62 19.98 -0.98 -0.68
CA SER A 62 19.24 -0.60 0.52
C SER A 62 18.56 0.76 0.38
N ILE A 63 19.26 1.77 -0.15
CA ILE A 63 18.70 3.10 -0.39
C ILE A 63 17.57 3.03 -1.43
N LEU A 64 17.80 2.40 -2.59
CA LEU A 64 16.80 2.32 -3.64
C LEU A 64 15.56 1.54 -3.20
N VAL A 65 15.74 0.38 -2.56
CA VAL A 65 14.63 -0.41 -2.01
C VAL A 65 13.88 0.37 -0.94
N GLY A 66 14.60 1.03 -0.02
CA GLY A 66 14.00 1.83 1.04
C GLY A 66 13.16 2.99 0.52
N GLN A 67 13.67 3.76 -0.44
CA GLN A 67 12.93 4.85 -1.08
C GLN A 67 11.73 4.34 -1.87
N THR A 68 11.88 3.21 -2.57
CA THR A 68 10.78 2.57 -3.30
C THR A 68 9.68 2.11 -2.35
N TYR A 69 10.06 1.48 -1.24
CA TYR A 69 9.13 1.05 -0.20
C TYR A 69 8.36 2.25 0.38
N TYR A 70 9.06 3.32 0.76
CA TYR A 70 8.45 4.52 1.32
C TYR A 70 7.45 5.16 0.35
N PHE A 71 7.85 5.35 -0.90
CA PHE A 71 6.98 5.93 -1.94
C PHE A 71 5.74 5.05 -2.18
N MET A 72 5.90 3.73 -2.26
CA MET A 72 4.78 2.81 -2.46
C MET A 72 3.82 2.80 -1.28
N TYR A 73 4.34 2.86 -0.06
CA TYR A 73 3.52 2.96 1.14
C TYR A 73 2.69 4.25 1.15
N GLN A 74 3.30 5.41 0.86
CA GLN A 74 2.57 6.68 0.74
C GLN A 74 1.53 6.65 -0.37
N GLN A 75 1.82 5.99 -1.49
CA GLN A 75 0.84 5.84 -2.56
C GLN A 75 -0.37 5.03 -2.10
N GLN A 76 -0.17 3.94 -1.37
CA GLN A 76 -1.28 3.14 -0.83
C GLN A 76 -2.11 3.92 0.19
N GLU A 77 -1.46 4.70 1.05
CA GLU A 77 -2.14 5.59 1.99
C GLU A 77 -2.99 6.64 1.25
N ALA A 78 -2.46 7.25 0.18
CA ALA A 78 -3.23 8.17 -0.65
C ALA A 78 -4.46 7.49 -1.32
N VAL A 79 -4.31 6.26 -1.80
CA VAL A 79 -5.43 5.46 -2.33
C VAL A 79 -6.47 5.24 -1.23
N TYR A 80 -6.05 4.86 -0.02
CA TYR A 80 -6.95 4.65 1.11
C TYR A 80 -7.76 5.91 1.45
N TYR A 81 -7.11 7.06 1.60
CA TYR A 81 -7.80 8.32 1.91
C TYR A 81 -8.73 8.78 0.79
N SER A 82 -8.30 8.68 -0.47
CA SER A 82 -9.13 9.06 -1.61
C SER A 82 -10.40 8.21 -1.71
N LEU A 83 -10.29 6.91 -1.47
CA LEU A 83 -11.42 5.99 -1.45
C LEU A 83 -12.38 6.28 -0.30
N PHE A 84 -11.84 6.56 0.90
CA PHE A 84 -12.66 6.91 2.05
C PHE A 84 -13.46 8.19 1.80
N ASN A 85 -12.83 9.21 1.20
CA ASN A 85 -13.49 10.45 0.82
C ASN A 85 -14.58 10.18 -0.23
N GLU A 86 -14.31 9.38 -1.25
CA GLU A 86 -15.29 9.06 -2.29
C GLU A 86 -16.53 8.33 -1.74
N VAL A 87 -16.34 7.35 -0.84
CA VAL A 87 -17.47 6.66 -0.21
C VAL A 87 -18.26 7.61 0.70
N THR A 88 -17.57 8.51 1.41
CA THR A 88 -18.22 9.49 2.29
C THR A 88 -19.08 10.46 1.49
N GLU A 89 -18.57 10.97 0.37
CA GLU A 89 -19.34 11.81 -0.57
C GLU A 89 -20.50 11.02 -1.20
N ALA A 90 -20.29 9.75 -1.56
CA ALA A 90 -21.35 8.90 -2.08
C ALA A 90 -22.49 8.72 -1.06
N LYS A 91 -22.16 8.55 0.22
CA LYS A 91 -23.15 8.50 1.30
C LYS A 91 -23.87 9.84 1.46
N SER A 92 -23.15 10.96 1.49
CA SER A 92 -23.75 12.29 1.55
C SER A 92 -24.74 12.53 0.40
N LEU A 93 -24.38 12.13 -0.82
CA LEU A 93 -25.26 12.19 -1.98
C LEU A 93 -26.52 11.34 -1.79
N LEU A 94 -26.39 10.11 -1.25
CA LEU A 94 -27.54 9.25 -0.97
C LEU A 94 -28.51 9.89 0.04
N GLU A 95 -27.98 10.50 1.10
CA GLU A 95 -28.75 11.22 2.12
C GLU A 95 -29.49 12.42 1.51
N GLN A 96 -28.80 13.25 0.73
CA GLN A 96 -29.40 14.41 0.06
C GLN A 96 -30.44 14.03 -0.99
N VAL A 97 -30.19 12.99 -1.78
CA VAL A 97 -31.16 12.48 -2.76
C VAL A 97 -32.43 12.00 -2.07
N ALA A 98 -32.32 11.33 -0.93
CA ALA A 98 -33.51 10.96 -0.18
C ALA A 98 -34.27 12.19 0.30
N LEU A 99 -33.60 13.16 0.93
CA LEU A 99 -34.30 14.35 1.43
C LEU A 99 -34.98 15.17 0.33
N VAL A 100 -34.34 15.33 -0.83
CA VAL A 100 -34.84 16.21 -1.91
C VAL A 100 -35.83 15.51 -2.84
N CYS A 101 -35.65 14.20 -3.08
CA CYS A 101 -36.46 13.45 -4.05
C CYS A 101 -37.55 12.59 -3.42
N GLN A 102 -37.56 12.39 -2.10
CA GLN A 102 -38.60 11.59 -1.43
C GLN A 102 -40.01 12.15 -1.74
N GLY A 103 -40.89 11.23 -2.18
CA GLY A 103 -42.25 11.58 -2.63
C GLY A 103 -42.36 12.01 -4.10
N ARG A 104 -41.24 12.17 -4.83
CA ARG A 104 -41.24 12.47 -6.27
C ARG A 104 -41.13 11.20 -7.11
N THR A 105 -41.71 11.22 -8.31
CA THR A 105 -41.63 10.10 -9.28
C THR A 105 -40.19 9.75 -9.70
N MET A 106 -39.29 10.74 -9.63
CA MET A 106 -37.88 10.63 -10.01
C MET A 106 -37.03 9.83 -9.01
N TYR A 107 -37.47 9.66 -7.76
CA TYR A 107 -36.67 9.06 -6.68
C TYR A 107 -36.12 7.67 -7.01
N LYS A 108 -36.96 6.79 -7.57
CA LYS A 108 -36.57 5.42 -7.93
C LYS A 108 -35.49 5.38 -9.02
N ASN A 109 -35.53 6.32 -9.97
CA ASN A 109 -34.56 6.38 -11.06
C ASN A 109 -33.21 6.91 -10.58
N VAL A 110 -33.21 7.88 -9.65
CA VAL A 110 -31.98 8.39 -9.02
C VAL A 110 -31.33 7.31 -8.16
N LEU A 111 -32.10 6.59 -7.34
CA LEU A 111 -31.58 5.46 -6.55
C LEU A 111 -31.00 4.35 -7.44
N ARG A 112 -31.62 4.04 -8.58
CA ARG A 112 -31.08 3.06 -9.53
C ARG A 112 -29.75 3.52 -10.13
N SER A 113 -29.63 4.80 -10.49
CA SER A 113 -28.39 5.37 -11.02
C SER A 113 -27.28 5.36 -9.97
N MET A 114 -27.62 5.65 -8.71
CA MET A 114 -26.70 5.54 -7.59
C MET A 114 -26.28 4.08 -7.33
N SER A 115 -27.21 3.13 -7.43
CA SER A 115 -26.90 1.70 -7.33
C SER A 115 -25.91 1.27 -8.40
N GLN A 116 -26.15 1.70 -9.63
CA GLN A 116 -25.28 1.43 -10.76
C GLN A 116 -23.88 2.00 -10.49
N TYR A 117 -23.76 3.25 -10.03
CA TYR A 117 -22.48 3.83 -9.63
C TYR A 117 -21.72 2.98 -8.59
N VAL A 118 -22.40 2.57 -7.52
CA VAL A 118 -21.78 1.80 -6.42
C VAL A 118 -21.38 0.40 -6.85
N GLN A 119 -22.20 -0.26 -7.66
CA GLN A 119 -21.95 -1.64 -8.11
C GLN A 119 -20.96 -1.71 -9.25
N SER A 120 -21.10 -0.81 -10.23
CA SER A 120 -20.32 -0.86 -11.47
C SER A 120 -19.08 -0.01 -11.39
N ASP A 121 -19.08 1.19 -10.82
CA ASP A 121 -17.91 2.08 -10.90
C ASP A 121 -17.01 1.99 -9.66
N LEU A 122 -17.61 2.07 -8.47
CA LEU A 122 -16.86 2.06 -7.20
C LEU A 122 -16.11 0.74 -6.95
N LYS A 123 -16.60 -0.38 -7.51
CA LYS A 123 -15.95 -1.70 -7.41
C LYS A 123 -14.87 -1.94 -8.48
N ARG A 124 -14.76 -1.10 -9.52
CA ARG A 124 -13.81 -1.27 -10.63
C ARG A 124 -12.41 -0.74 -10.30
N LEU A 125 -11.82 -1.24 -9.22
CA LEU A 125 -10.43 -0.91 -8.83
C LEU A 125 -9.37 -1.54 -9.75
N LYS A 126 -9.73 -2.57 -10.52
CA LYS A 126 -8.79 -3.35 -11.35
C LYS A 126 -8.62 -2.81 -12.75
N ASP A 127 -9.56 -2.00 -13.21
CA ASP A 127 -9.55 -1.47 -14.56
C ASP A 127 -8.58 -0.29 -14.65
N ASP A 128 -8.06 -0.05 -15.85
CA ASP A 128 -7.10 1.04 -16.06
C ASP A 128 -7.78 2.39 -15.73
N PRO A 129 -7.26 3.16 -14.75
CA PRO A 129 -7.84 4.44 -14.37
C PRO A 129 -7.88 5.45 -15.53
N ALA A 130 -6.97 5.34 -16.51
CA ALA A 130 -6.99 6.18 -17.70
C ALA A 130 -8.22 5.91 -18.56
N VAL A 131 -8.63 4.64 -18.69
CA VAL A 131 -9.82 4.25 -19.44
C VAL A 131 -11.09 4.72 -18.73
N LEU A 132 -11.15 4.57 -17.40
CA LEU A 132 -12.28 5.03 -16.59
C LEU A 132 -12.46 6.55 -16.65
N LEU A 133 -11.35 7.32 -16.60
CA LEU A 133 -11.37 8.78 -16.77
C LEU A 133 -11.79 9.22 -18.18
N SER A 134 -11.47 8.41 -19.20
CA SER A 134 -11.80 8.70 -20.60
C SER A 134 -13.24 8.34 -21.01
N SER A 135 -14.02 7.76 -20.08
CA SER A 135 -15.41 7.39 -20.36
C SER A 135 -16.26 8.61 -20.74
N ARG A 136 -17.20 8.41 -21.67
CA ARG A 136 -18.02 9.51 -22.16
C ARG A 136 -18.93 10.00 -21.04
N PRO A 137 -19.15 11.33 -20.89
CA PRO A 137 -20.04 11.86 -19.87
C PRO A 137 -21.47 11.28 -19.90
N MET A 138 -21.95 10.89 -21.09
CA MET A 138 -23.27 10.28 -21.27
C MET A 138 -23.41 8.91 -20.59
N ASP A 139 -22.31 8.18 -20.43
CA ASP A 139 -22.29 6.85 -19.81
C ASP A 139 -22.09 6.91 -18.29
N ASP A 140 -21.92 8.11 -17.71
CA ASP A 140 -21.68 8.30 -16.28
C ASP A 140 -23.01 8.31 -15.50
N PRO A 141 -23.26 7.36 -14.58
CA PRO A 141 -24.46 7.37 -13.75
C PRO A 141 -24.62 8.64 -12.92
N LEU A 142 -23.52 9.32 -12.58
CA LEU A 142 -23.58 10.59 -11.84
C LEU A 142 -24.10 11.75 -12.69
N GLU A 143 -23.83 11.74 -14.00
CA GLU A 143 -24.36 12.74 -14.94
C GLU A 143 -25.88 12.60 -15.07
N SER A 144 -26.38 11.37 -15.07
CA SER A 144 -27.82 11.07 -15.05
C SER A 144 -28.50 11.61 -13.79
N ILE A 145 -27.89 11.42 -12.60
CA ILE A 145 -28.38 11.99 -11.33
C ILE A 145 -28.41 13.52 -11.42
N MET A 146 -27.35 14.13 -11.94
CA MET A 146 -27.26 15.57 -12.12
C MET A 146 -28.39 16.08 -13.00
N TYR A 147 -28.56 15.51 -14.21
CA TYR A 147 -29.60 15.92 -15.15
C TYR A 147 -31.02 15.78 -14.58
N MET A 148 -31.28 14.70 -13.82
CA MET A 148 -32.57 14.49 -13.17
C MET A 148 -32.86 15.50 -12.04
N THR A 149 -31.82 16.08 -11.42
CA THR A 149 -31.95 16.91 -10.21
C THR A 149 -31.63 18.39 -10.44
N SER A 150 -31.19 18.79 -11.65
CA SER A 150 -30.72 20.15 -11.97
C SER A 150 -31.62 20.94 -12.93
N VAL A 151 -32.85 20.52 -13.20
CA VAL A 151 -33.74 21.25 -14.11
C VAL A 151 -34.17 22.59 -13.49
N GLY A 152 -33.57 23.70 -13.93
CA GLY A 152 -33.99 25.08 -13.65
C GLY A 152 -33.04 25.93 -12.79
N VAL A 153 -32.49 25.40 -11.69
CA VAL A 153 -31.56 26.09 -10.75
C VAL A 153 -30.59 25.06 -10.16
N PRO A 154 -29.28 25.36 -9.96
CA PRO A 154 -28.38 24.44 -9.28
C PRO A 154 -28.90 24.10 -7.88
N SER A 155 -29.23 22.82 -7.67
CA SER A 155 -29.68 22.30 -6.39
C SER A 155 -28.48 21.92 -5.52
N SER A 156 -28.67 21.76 -4.21
CA SER A 156 -27.61 21.26 -3.31
C SER A 156 -27.06 19.88 -3.74
N VAL A 157 -27.86 19.10 -4.45
CA VAL A 157 -27.47 17.81 -5.06
C VAL A 157 -26.41 18.00 -6.15
N TYR A 158 -26.40 19.13 -6.86
CA TYR A 158 -25.38 19.42 -7.87
C TYR A 158 -23.99 19.51 -7.24
N GLU A 159 -23.86 20.23 -6.13
CA GLU A 159 -22.57 20.40 -5.44
C GLU A 159 -22.04 19.08 -4.89
N THR A 160 -22.91 18.19 -4.39
CA THR A 160 -22.49 16.85 -3.94
C THR A 160 -22.17 15.88 -5.07
N VAL A 161 -22.85 15.95 -6.20
CA VAL A 161 -22.45 15.19 -7.39
C VAL A 161 -21.08 15.67 -7.88
N LYS A 162 -20.83 16.98 -7.86
CA LYS A 162 -19.55 17.57 -8.23
C LYS A 162 -18.43 17.17 -7.27
N SER A 163 -18.65 17.23 -5.95
CA SER A 163 -17.67 16.77 -4.95
C SER A 163 -17.38 15.28 -5.10
N LEU A 164 -18.40 14.46 -5.36
CA LEU A 164 -18.23 13.03 -5.62
C LEU A 164 -17.40 12.76 -6.89
N ARG A 165 -17.62 13.51 -7.97
CA ARG A 165 -16.78 13.40 -9.18
C ARG A 165 -15.33 13.80 -8.92
N GLN A 166 -15.11 14.84 -8.11
CA GLN A 166 -13.77 15.24 -7.69
C GLN A 166 -13.11 14.16 -6.83
N ALA A 167 -13.85 13.54 -5.91
CA ALA A 167 -13.36 12.44 -5.08
C ALA A 167 -13.04 11.19 -5.94
N ARG A 168 -13.88 10.85 -6.91
CA ARG A 168 -13.62 9.79 -7.90
C ARG A 168 -12.35 10.08 -8.70
N ALA A 169 -12.19 11.30 -9.21
CA ALA A 169 -10.97 11.70 -9.93
C ALA A 169 -9.73 11.60 -9.03
N GLY A 170 -9.86 11.96 -7.74
CA GLY A 170 -8.84 11.78 -6.72
C GLY A 170 -8.44 10.31 -6.54
N ARG A 171 -9.43 9.40 -6.43
CA ARG A 171 -9.19 7.95 -6.39
C ARG A 171 -8.45 7.47 -7.63
N LEU A 172 -8.97 7.79 -8.82
CA LEU A 172 -8.39 7.34 -10.08
C LEU A 172 -6.96 7.87 -10.27
N GLY A 173 -6.69 9.12 -9.85
CA GLY A 173 -5.34 9.69 -9.82
C GLY A 173 -4.41 9.04 -8.80
N ALA A 174 -4.91 8.60 -7.65
CA ALA A 174 -4.12 7.85 -6.67
C ALA A 174 -3.79 6.42 -7.16
N LEU A 175 -4.71 5.80 -7.90
CA LEU A 175 -4.56 4.47 -8.50
C LEU A 175 -3.63 4.45 -9.72
N GLN A 176 -3.33 5.60 -10.34
CA GLN A 176 -2.39 5.68 -11.46
C GLN A 176 -1.00 5.20 -11.03
N ARG A 177 -0.40 4.32 -11.82
CA ARG A 177 0.95 3.81 -11.57
C ARG A 177 1.97 4.90 -11.85
N LYS A 178 2.50 5.48 -10.77
CA LYS A 178 3.51 6.55 -10.85
C LYS A 178 4.93 6.02 -11.05
N LEU A 179 5.21 4.77 -10.64
CA LEU A 179 6.51 4.15 -10.84
C LEU A 179 6.56 3.35 -12.16
N PRO A 180 7.56 3.62 -13.02
CA PRO A 180 7.77 2.84 -14.24
C PRO A 180 8.28 1.44 -13.90
N VAL A 181 7.90 0.46 -14.72
CA VAL A 181 8.33 -0.95 -14.60
C VAL A 181 9.85 -1.08 -14.65
N VAL A 182 10.52 -0.17 -15.36
CA VAL A 182 11.98 -0.11 -15.48
C VAL A 182 12.67 -0.01 -14.11
N HIS A 183 12.07 0.71 -13.15
CA HIS A 183 12.62 0.84 -11.80
C HIS A 183 12.66 -0.51 -11.08
N PHE A 184 11.63 -1.35 -11.25
CA PHE A 184 11.61 -2.70 -10.69
C PHE A 184 12.62 -3.63 -11.35
N VAL A 185 12.81 -3.49 -12.67
CA VAL A 185 13.84 -4.24 -13.39
C VAL A 185 15.23 -3.87 -12.86
N LEU A 186 15.48 -2.57 -12.62
CA LEU A 186 16.73 -2.09 -12.04
C LEU A 186 16.99 -2.70 -10.65
N LEU A 187 15.98 -2.72 -9.77
CA LEU A 187 16.09 -3.33 -8.45
C LEU A 187 16.43 -4.82 -8.51
N TRP A 188 15.84 -5.55 -9.46
CA TRP A 188 16.16 -6.97 -9.69
C TRP A 188 17.57 -7.17 -10.22
N ILE A 189 18.03 -6.35 -11.17
CA ILE A 189 19.40 -6.42 -11.69
C ILE A 189 20.39 -6.15 -10.55
N LEU A 190 20.15 -5.13 -9.73
CA LEU A 190 21.02 -4.79 -8.61
C LEU A 190 21.09 -5.89 -7.56
N ALA A 191 19.95 -6.52 -7.24
CA ALA A 191 19.91 -7.69 -6.35
C ALA A 191 20.67 -8.89 -6.92
N VAL A 192 20.59 -9.14 -8.24
CA VAL A 192 21.37 -10.20 -8.89
C VAL A 192 22.87 -9.90 -8.82
N ILE A 193 23.27 -8.65 -9.06
CA ILE A 193 24.68 -8.23 -8.94
C ILE A 193 25.17 -8.49 -7.51
N GLU A 194 24.43 -8.02 -6.50
CA GLU A 194 24.78 -8.19 -5.08
C GLU A 194 24.88 -9.68 -4.68
N ILE A 195 23.91 -10.51 -5.08
CA ILE A 195 23.91 -11.94 -4.80
C ILE A 195 25.09 -12.63 -5.53
N SER A 196 25.39 -12.24 -6.76
CA SER A 196 26.46 -12.85 -7.57
C SER A 196 27.87 -12.56 -7.06
N SER A 197 28.07 -11.45 -6.32
CA SER A 197 29.36 -11.11 -5.75
C SER A 197 29.77 -11.96 -4.53
N PHE A 198 28.83 -12.62 -3.84
CA PHE A 198 29.14 -13.46 -2.68
C PHE A 198 29.83 -14.79 -3.06
N PRO A 199 29.40 -15.55 -4.08
CA PRO A 199 30.14 -16.72 -4.55
C PRO A 199 31.57 -16.41 -5.00
N LEU A 200 31.82 -15.21 -5.53
CA LEU A 200 33.17 -14.76 -5.90
C LEU A 200 34.08 -14.65 -4.65
N LEU A 201 33.55 -14.14 -3.53
CA LEU A 201 34.26 -14.16 -2.25
C LEU A 201 34.45 -15.58 -1.71
N GLY A 202 33.43 -16.43 -1.80
CA GLY A 202 33.45 -17.82 -1.35
C GLY A 202 34.50 -18.67 -2.08
N ALA A 203 34.77 -18.37 -3.36
CA ALA A 203 35.85 -19.02 -4.11
C ALA A 203 37.24 -18.72 -3.51
N GLY A 204 37.45 -17.51 -2.99
CA GLY A 204 38.70 -17.12 -2.32
C GLY A 204 38.86 -17.74 -0.93
N THR A 205 37.78 -17.84 -0.15
CA THR A 205 37.81 -18.41 1.21
C THR A 205 38.02 -19.92 1.19
N GLN A 206 37.54 -20.63 0.16
CA GLN A 206 37.74 -22.06 -0.02
C GLN A 206 39.22 -22.47 -0.09
N ILE A 207 40.07 -21.61 -0.69
CA ILE A 207 41.51 -21.86 -0.82
C ILE A 207 42.21 -21.86 0.55
N ILE A 208 41.71 -21.08 1.50
CA ILE A 208 42.33 -20.87 2.82
C ILE A 208 41.68 -21.75 3.91
N GLY A 209 40.36 -21.92 3.84
CA GLY A 209 39.53 -22.42 4.93
C GLY A 209 38.99 -23.85 4.77
N GLY A 210 39.12 -24.44 3.59
CA GLY A 210 38.60 -25.77 3.29
C GLY A 210 37.05 -25.85 3.24
N TYR A 211 36.53 -27.07 3.06
CA TYR A 211 35.12 -27.32 2.76
C TYR A 211 34.14 -26.99 3.91
N ASN A 212 34.58 -27.14 5.16
CA ASN A 212 33.72 -26.90 6.34
C ASN A 212 33.39 -25.41 6.54
N ILE A 213 34.25 -24.50 6.08
CA ILE A 213 33.96 -23.06 6.14
C ILE A 213 32.96 -22.67 5.06
N LEU A 214 33.08 -23.29 3.87
CA LEU A 214 32.19 -23.04 2.74
C LEU A 214 30.74 -23.44 3.03
N THR A 215 30.50 -24.48 3.82
CA THR A 215 29.14 -24.89 4.21
C THR A 215 28.50 -23.89 5.17
N VAL A 216 29.26 -23.33 6.10
CA VAL A 216 28.78 -22.27 7.02
C VAL A 216 28.50 -20.98 6.25
N GLU A 217 29.39 -20.58 5.34
CA GLU A 217 29.17 -19.44 4.46
C GLU A 217 27.94 -19.62 3.56
N GLY A 218 27.69 -20.83 3.06
CA GLY A 218 26.49 -21.16 2.29
C GLY A 218 25.20 -20.94 3.07
N VAL A 219 25.17 -21.27 4.37
CA VAL A 219 24.00 -20.99 5.23
C VAL A 219 23.77 -19.48 5.39
N LEU A 220 24.84 -18.70 5.63
CA LEU A 220 24.74 -17.24 5.73
C LEU A 220 24.26 -16.61 4.43
N PHE A 221 24.78 -17.08 3.29
CA PHE A 221 24.35 -16.65 1.97
C PHE A 221 22.87 -16.98 1.70
N GLY A 222 22.40 -18.15 2.12
CA GLY A 222 20.98 -18.52 2.05
C GLY A 222 20.08 -17.58 2.85
N VAL A 223 20.50 -17.19 4.06
CA VAL A 223 19.76 -16.21 4.89
C VAL A 223 19.72 -14.83 4.22
N MET A 224 20.83 -14.38 3.64
CA MET A 224 20.88 -13.10 2.92
C MET A 224 19.99 -13.13 1.67
N THR A 225 20.09 -14.19 0.87
CA THR A 225 19.26 -14.36 -0.34
C THR A 225 17.77 -14.41 0.01
N PHE A 226 17.42 -15.12 1.08
CA PHE A 226 16.07 -15.10 1.64
C PHE A 226 15.63 -13.66 1.97
N GLY A 227 16.46 -12.88 2.65
CA GLY A 227 16.17 -11.49 3.01
C GLY A 227 15.94 -10.59 1.80
N ILE A 228 16.83 -10.64 0.81
CA ILE A 228 16.74 -9.84 -0.43
C ILE A 228 15.49 -10.21 -1.25
N VAL A 229 15.22 -11.50 -1.42
CA VAL A 229 14.03 -11.94 -2.16
C VAL A 229 12.76 -11.57 -1.39
N LEU A 230 12.75 -11.69 -0.07
CA LEU A 230 11.62 -11.29 0.77
C LEU A 230 11.32 -9.80 0.63
N THR A 231 12.33 -8.93 0.72
CA THR A 231 12.14 -7.48 0.60
C THR A 231 11.64 -7.08 -0.78
N LEU A 232 12.24 -7.62 -1.85
CA LEU A 232 11.77 -7.38 -3.22
C LEU A 232 10.33 -7.87 -3.45
N ARG A 233 9.95 -9.01 -2.86
CA ARG A 233 8.58 -9.53 -2.95
C ARG A 233 7.59 -8.67 -2.18
N VAL A 234 7.95 -8.18 -0.99
CA VAL A 234 7.12 -7.24 -0.22
C VAL A 234 6.90 -5.95 -1.02
N VAL A 235 7.96 -5.37 -1.61
CA VAL A 235 7.84 -4.18 -2.46
C VAL A 235 7.00 -4.47 -3.71
N GLY A 236 7.14 -5.65 -4.30
CA GLY A 236 6.32 -6.07 -5.44
C GLY A 236 4.84 -6.26 -5.12
N GLU A 237 4.51 -6.69 -3.89
CA GLU A 237 3.14 -6.75 -3.39
C GLU A 237 2.57 -5.35 -3.10
N LEU A 238 3.39 -4.43 -2.60
CA LEU A 238 2.99 -3.03 -2.41
C LEU A 238 2.69 -2.33 -3.74
N TRP A 239 3.40 -2.71 -4.81
CA TRP A 239 3.19 -2.16 -6.15
C TRP A 239 1.84 -2.56 -6.77
N ARG A 240 1.21 -3.63 -6.30
CA ARG A 240 -0.11 -4.05 -6.79
C ARG A 240 -1.21 -3.33 -5.99
N PRO A 241 -1.98 -2.42 -6.61
CA PRO A 241 -3.03 -1.69 -5.90
C PRO A 241 -4.22 -2.58 -5.48
N THR A 242 -4.35 -3.77 -6.08
CA THR A 242 -5.42 -4.75 -5.77
C THR A 242 -4.84 -6.17 -5.62
N GLY A 243 -5.49 -7.00 -4.81
CA GLY A 243 -5.17 -8.41 -4.56
C GLY A 243 -4.02 -8.72 -3.59
N GLY A 244 -3.40 -7.71 -2.97
CA GLY A 244 -2.25 -7.87 -2.06
C GLY A 244 -2.58 -7.90 -0.55
N ALA A 245 -1.56 -8.08 0.30
CA ALA A 245 -1.69 -8.04 1.77
C ALA A 245 -2.07 -6.66 2.31
N TYR A 246 -1.59 -5.61 1.65
CA TYR A 246 -1.76 -4.22 2.05
C TYR A 246 -2.93 -3.54 1.32
N ASN A 247 -3.87 -4.35 0.86
CA ASN A 247 -4.86 -3.92 -0.10
C ASN A 247 -6.10 -3.32 0.56
N VAL A 248 -6.65 -2.31 -0.11
CA VAL A 248 -7.84 -1.57 0.31
C VAL A 248 -9.13 -2.34 0.02
N ASP A 249 -9.10 -3.40 -0.80
CA ASP A 249 -10.29 -4.21 -1.15
C ASP A 249 -11.11 -4.69 0.05
N GLY A 250 -10.45 -5.08 1.15
CA GLY A 250 -11.13 -5.54 2.36
C GLY A 250 -11.97 -4.44 3.01
N VAL A 251 -11.40 -3.24 3.13
CA VAL A 251 -12.08 -2.08 3.70
C VAL A 251 -13.13 -1.56 2.74
N LEU A 252 -12.80 -1.47 1.44
CA LEU A 252 -13.77 -1.09 0.40
C LEU A 252 -14.98 -2.02 0.41
N GLY A 253 -14.77 -3.33 0.53
CA GLY A 253 -15.84 -4.31 0.55
C GLY A 253 -16.82 -4.07 1.70
N VAL A 254 -16.33 -3.73 2.89
CA VAL A 254 -17.18 -3.38 4.04
C VAL A 254 -17.92 -2.06 3.80
N MET A 255 -17.20 -1.05 3.32
CA MET A 255 -17.76 0.29 3.05
C MET A 255 -18.86 0.26 1.97
N VAL A 256 -18.60 -0.44 0.86
CA VAL A 256 -19.55 -0.61 -0.24
C VAL A 256 -20.72 -1.47 0.16
N LYS A 257 -20.49 -2.57 0.91
CA LYS A 257 -21.58 -3.41 1.40
C LYS A 257 -22.56 -2.61 2.27
N GLY A 258 -22.05 -1.74 3.15
CA GLY A 258 -22.91 -0.84 3.94
C GLY A 258 -23.74 0.11 3.07
N LEU A 259 -23.14 0.68 2.03
CA LEU A 259 -23.83 1.56 1.08
C LEU A 259 -24.87 0.80 0.24
N GLU A 260 -24.57 -0.43 -0.17
CA GLU A 260 -25.50 -1.30 -0.91
C GLU A 260 -26.69 -1.73 -0.04
N GLU A 261 -26.47 -2.10 1.21
CA GLU A 261 -27.52 -2.42 2.18
C GLU A 261 -28.45 -1.22 2.39
N GLU A 262 -27.87 -0.03 2.57
CA GLU A 262 -28.62 1.21 2.74
C GLU A 262 -29.45 1.56 1.49
N LEU A 263 -28.85 1.41 0.31
CA LEU A 263 -29.51 1.70 -0.97
C LEU A 263 -30.64 0.69 -1.26
N ASN A 264 -30.43 -0.59 -0.98
CA ASN A 264 -31.45 -1.64 -1.13
C ASN A 264 -32.62 -1.43 -0.15
N ALA A 265 -32.35 -1.07 1.10
CA ALA A 265 -33.39 -0.75 2.07
C ALA A 265 -34.28 0.42 1.60
N ARG A 266 -33.66 1.45 1.03
CA ARG A 266 -34.36 2.62 0.47
C ARG A 266 -35.15 2.28 -0.80
N MET A 267 -34.66 1.39 -1.66
CA MET A 267 -35.40 0.92 -2.84
C MET A 267 -36.60 0.04 -2.48
N ALA A 268 -36.51 -0.75 -1.41
CA ALA A 268 -37.60 -1.61 -0.90
C ALA A 268 -38.75 -0.82 -0.23
N GLY A 269 -38.65 0.51 -0.15
CA GLY A 269 -39.66 1.35 0.48
C GLY A 269 -39.53 1.48 2.00
N GLY A 270 -38.43 1.00 2.59
CA GLY A 270 -38.12 1.24 3.99
C GLY A 270 -37.78 2.71 4.22
N GLN A 271 -38.75 3.49 4.70
CA GLN A 271 -38.44 4.76 5.36
C GLN A 271 -38.21 4.51 6.84
N ALA A 272 -36.99 4.76 7.30
CA ALA A 272 -36.71 5.60 8.46
C ALA A 272 -35.24 5.48 8.81
N TYR A 273 -34.58 6.62 8.92
CA TYR A 273 -33.37 6.77 9.71
C TYR A 273 -33.62 6.18 11.11
N ALA A 274 -33.13 4.97 11.38
CA ALA A 274 -32.63 4.67 12.71
C ALA A 274 -31.30 5.42 12.81
N ALA A 275 -31.37 6.72 13.09
CA ALA A 275 -30.23 7.51 13.53
C ALA A 275 -29.75 6.90 14.85
N ASN A 276 -28.98 5.82 14.74
CA ASN A 276 -28.28 5.25 15.86
C ASN A 276 -27.25 6.32 16.23
N ARG A 277 -27.49 7.01 17.35
CA ARG A 277 -26.77 8.17 17.93
C ARG A 277 -25.27 7.90 18.16
N LYS A 278 -24.53 7.56 17.11
CA LYS A 278 -23.10 7.23 17.16
C LYS A 278 -22.35 7.73 15.91
N SER A 279 -22.71 8.89 15.40
CA SER A 279 -21.79 9.72 14.62
C SER A 279 -21.43 10.94 15.46
N PRO A 280 -20.13 11.27 15.62
CA PRO A 280 -19.71 12.48 16.31
C PRO A 280 -19.93 13.65 15.35
N SER A 281 -21.08 14.30 15.43
CA SER A 281 -21.27 15.59 14.75
C SER A 281 -20.42 16.65 15.44
N LEU A 282 -19.71 17.44 14.62
CA LEU A 282 -19.07 18.70 15.04
C LEU A 282 -20.07 19.60 15.79
N PRO A 283 -19.62 20.37 16.79
CA PRO A 283 -20.52 21.23 17.55
C PRO A 283 -21.07 22.36 16.67
N ALA A 284 -22.40 22.48 16.70
CA ALA A 284 -23.16 23.53 16.05
C ALA A 284 -22.77 24.91 16.58
N THR A 285 -22.59 25.84 15.65
CA THR A 285 -22.48 27.27 15.90
C THR A 285 -23.87 27.80 16.26
N GLU A 286 -24.06 28.34 17.46
CA GLU A 286 -25.15 29.27 17.76
C GLU A 286 -24.78 30.19 18.93
N THR A 287 -24.72 31.49 18.59
CA THR A 287 -25.20 32.64 19.38
C THR A 287 -24.40 33.11 20.60
N GLU A 288 -23.92 34.35 20.52
CA GLU A 288 -23.32 35.15 21.60
C GLU A 288 -24.20 35.22 22.86
N PRO A 289 -23.58 35.37 24.05
CA PRO A 289 -23.78 36.64 24.76
C PRO A 289 -22.55 37.18 25.52
N SER A 290 -22.46 38.52 25.52
CA SER A 290 -21.95 39.42 26.58
C SER A 290 -20.56 39.21 27.21
N PHE A 291 -19.68 40.14 26.85
CA PHE A 291 -18.58 40.78 27.59
C PHE A 291 -18.40 40.42 29.10
N SER A 292 -17.24 39.83 29.45
CA SER A 292 -16.53 40.12 30.69
C SER A 292 -15.00 39.95 30.50
N LYS A 293 -14.25 40.89 31.09
CA LYS A 293 -12.78 41.00 31.08
C LYS A 293 -12.12 39.91 31.92
N GLN A 294 -11.09 39.24 31.39
CA GLN A 294 -9.94 38.73 32.17
C GLN A 294 -8.81 38.32 31.21
N THR A 295 -7.80 39.18 31.05
CA THR A 295 -6.40 39.03 31.52
C THR A 295 -5.60 37.90 30.83
N SER A 296 -4.56 38.36 30.15
CA SER A 296 -3.35 37.64 29.73
C SER A 296 -2.86 36.60 30.75
N ASP A 297 -2.55 35.38 30.28
CA ASP A 297 -1.24 34.73 30.43
C ASP A 297 -1.23 33.32 29.80
N ASP A 298 -0.10 33.01 29.15
CA ASP A 298 0.47 31.69 28.79
C ASP A 298 -0.28 30.69 27.86
N LEU A 299 0.17 30.66 26.59
CA LEU A 299 0.08 29.47 25.73
C LEU A 299 1.48 28.84 25.60
N PRO A 300 1.71 27.60 26.06
CA PRO A 300 2.93 26.87 25.73
C PRO A 300 2.85 26.35 24.30
N ILE A 301 3.86 26.71 23.50
CA ILE A 301 4.15 26.15 22.18
C ILE A 301 4.45 24.65 22.37
N LEU A 302 3.54 23.78 21.96
CA LEU A 302 3.76 22.34 21.99
C LEU A 302 4.49 21.90 20.72
N ASN A 303 5.78 21.63 20.90
CA ASN A 303 6.69 21.08 19.92
C ASN A 303 6.30 19.61 19.63
N GLN A 304 5.87 19.30 18.39
CA GLN A 304 5.60 17.92 17.95
C GLN A 304 6.91 17.16 17.71
N GLY A 305 7.54 16.70 18.79
CA GLY A 305 8.52 15.62 18.76
C GLY A 305 7.82 14.30 19.08
N ALA A 306 7.85 13.34 18.14
CA ALA A 306 7.32 12.01 18.34
C ALA A 306 8.11 11.27 19.44
N ASP A 307 7.47 11.04 20.58
CA ASP A 307 8.07 10.40 21.74
C ASP A 307 8.23 8.88 21.52
N PHE A 308 9.45 8.47 21.12
CA PHE A 308 9.87 7.09 20.84
C PHE A 308 9.60 6.13 22.01
N GLY A 309 9.51 6.65 23.24
CA GLY A 309 9.22 5.87 24.44
C GLY A 309 7.80 5.31 24.51
N HIS A 310 6.85 5.90 23.79
CA HIS A 310 5.46 5.40 23.72
C HIS A 310 5.32 4.26 22.69
N LEU A 311 6.06 4.35 21.58
CA LEU A 311 6.13 3.31 20.55
C LEU A 311 6.79 2.03 21.09
N LEU A 312 7.86 2.16 21.88
CA LEU A 312 8.55 1.01 22.49
C LEU A 312 7.67 0.28 23.52
N ARG A 313 6.81 1.03 24.24
CA ARG A 313 5.85 0.45 25.19
C ARG A 313 4.71 -0.30 24.50
N LEU A 314 4.29 0.14 23.32
CA LEU A 314 3.30 -0.57 22.51
C LEU A 314 3.87 -1.85 21.89
N LEU A 315 5.11 -1.82 21.40
CA LEU A 315 5.79 -3.01 20.87
C LEU A 315 6.04 -4.09 21.93
N ARG A 316 6.39 -3.71 23.17
CA ARG A 316 6.56 -4.67 24.28
C ARG A 316 5.26 -5.38 24.66
N ARG A 317 4.12 -4.68 24.60
CA ARG A 317 2.80 -5.27 24.90
C ARG A 317 2.35 -6.23 23.80
N ALA A 318 2.65 -5.94 22.53
CA ALA A 318 2.36 -6.83 21.41
C ALA A 318 3.19 -8.14 21.46
N PHE A 319 4.45 -8.05 21.92
CA PHE A 319 5.33 -9.22 22.05
C PHE A 319 4.97 -10.15 23.21
N GLN A 320 4.39 -9.60 24.29
CA GLN A 320 3.89 -10.42 25.40
C GLN A 320 2.59 -11.15 25.06
N TRP A 321 1.73 -10.56 24.23
CA TRP A 321 0.47 -11.17 23.80
C TRP A 321 0.64 -12.33 22.81
N THR A 322 1.71 -12.30 22.01
CA THR A 322 2.06 -13.39 21.08
C THR A 322 2.69 -14.59 21.79
N ARG A 323 3.33 -14.39 22.95
CA ARG A 323 3.95 -15.47 23.72
C ARG A 323 2.93 -16.33 24.48
N THR A 324 1.75 -15.80 24.80
CA THR A 324 0.66 -16.53 25.49
C THR A 324 -0.18 -17.41 24.55
N GLN A 325 -0.13 -17.20 23.23
CA GLN A 325 -0.87 -18.02 22.24
C GLN A 325 -0.10 -19.26 21.77
N ILE A 326 1.19 -19.42 22.13
CA ILE A 326 2.05 -20.53 21.69
C ILE A 326 2.20 -21.63 22.77
N ARG A 327 1.53 -21.49 23.91
CA ARG A 327 1.56 -22.47 25.02
C ARG A 327 0.19 -22.94 25.51
N GLY A 328 -0.86 -22.74 24.72
CA GLY A 328 -2.21 -23.27 24.96
C GLY A 328 -2.58 -24.31 23.92
#